data_AF-A0A1P8RX85-F1
#
_entry.id   AF-A0A1P8RX85-F1
#
_cell.length_a   1.000
_cell.length_b   1.000
_cell.length_c   1.000
_cell.angle_alpha   90.00
_cell.angle_beta   90.00
_cell.angle_gamma   90.00
#
_symmetry.space_group_name_H-M   'P 1'
#
loop_
_entity.id
_entity.type
_entity.pdbx_description
1 polymer ?
#
loop_
_entity_poly.entity_id
_entity_poly.type
_entity_poly.pdbx_seq_one_letter_code
_entity_poly.pdbx_strand_id
1 'polypeptide(L)'
;MKILRIFIISMLVFFSCKNEEKQRENTESSNPKEAFNDSSYVLDPKFPIGDARRYGVTASTAKLKHPYTGKNRFTTTLDLAQEYGLEMTFPSGFYKMNLDLSSYKDLKLNFNNSEFSLIQIVQMNDSLPIPKNITLGGTLVAFDRLAITEAQNIIIDSIIIKSDKQKNLLSGRSRGCHIYHGSEDIKIKYLQVNDLGSDPIKDKYTHAALAIDGWNNNPVNVQIEEIYIKSTDRHGIYITGKDHLIGDVIIDRFGVGSSEGMDGMQDAQLGEEKEFKALWINKCYDSFIENITINEKDSKAKYNAHFDAGDKTRPFTIGNFKVINDNPKIDTLEEENSGVVIEIMD
;
A
#
# COMPACT_ATOMS: atom_id res chain seq x y z
N MET A 1 -16.81 -62.69 -37.94
CA MET A 1 -16.24 -64.05 -37.87
C MET A 1 -15.32 -64.25 -39.08
N LYS A 2 -14.14 -64.86 -38.88
CA LYS A 2 -12.94 -64.93 -39.77
C LYS A 2 -12.03 -63.69 -39.65
N ILE A 3 -11.05 -63.59 -38.74
CA ILE A 3 -9.85 -64.43 -38.45
C ILE A 3 -8.99 -64.57 -39.73
N LEU A 4 -7.67 -64.30 -39.81
CA LEU A 4 -6.58 -63.88 -38.91
C LEU A 4 -5.25 -64.13 -39.66
N ARG A 5 -4.20 -63.31 -39.41
CA ARG A 5 -2.72 -63.59 -39.53
C ARG A 5 -2.10 -63.67 -40.95
N ILE A 6 -0.84 -63.30 -41.23
CA ILE A 6 0.39 -63.04 -40.42
C ILE A 6 1.48 -62.33 -41.28
N PHE A 7 2.25 -61.41 -40.65
CA PHE A 7 3.68 -60.99 -40.76
C PHE A 7 4.46 -61.02 -42.12
N ILE A 8 5.44 -60.13 -42.41
CA ILE A 8 6.77 -59.96 -41.75
C ILE A 8 7.44 -58.60 -42.12
N ILE A 9 8.25 -58.15 -41.17
CA ILE A 9 9.19 -57.03 -41.01
C ILE A 9 10.29 -56.88 -42.10
N SER A 10 10.72 -55.64 -42.39
CA SER A 10 12.13 -55.23 -42.63
C SER A 10 12.19 -53.70 -42.83
N MET A 11 12.58 -52.89 -41.85
CA MET A 11 13.96 -52.46 -41.48
C MET A 11 14.66 -51.56 -42.53
N LEU A 12 14.63 -50.25 -42.23
CA LEU A 12 15.67 -49.20 -42.39
C LEU A 12 16.67 -49.29 -43.56
N VAL A 13 16.68 -48.25 -44.42
CA VAL A 13 17.92 -47.59 -44.85
C VAL A 13 17.67 -46.08 -45.00
N PHE A 14 18.46 -45.30 -44.26
CA PHE A 14 18.61 -43.85 -44.39
C PHE A 14 19.43 -43.49 -45.64
N PHE A 15 18.91 -42.62 -46.50
CA PHE A 15 19.67 -41.75 -47.40
C PHE A 15 18.86 -40.44 -47.55
N SER A 16 19.19 -39.40 -46.80
CA SER A 16 20.08 -38.30 -47.23
C SER A 16 19.64 -37.62 -48.53
N CYS A 17 18.79 -36.60 -48.39
CA CYS A 17 18.68 -35.51 -49.35
C CYS A 17 18.70 -34.17 -48.61
N LYS A 18 19.75 -33.39 -48.90
CA LYS A 18 19.86 -31.96 -48.64
C LYS A 18 18.59 -31.25 -49.10
N ASN A 19 18.02 -30.43 -48.23
CA ASN A 19 17.20 -29.30 -48.65
C ASN A 19 17.81 -28.04 -48.05
N GLU A 20 18.08 -27.09 -48.94
CA GLU A 20 18.60 -25.77 -48.64
C GLU A 20 17.59 -25.01 -47.79
N GLU A 21 17.92 -24.79 -46.52
CA GLU A 21 17.25 -23.77 -45.72
C GLU A 21 17.66 -22.40 -46.25
N LYS A 22 16.78 -21.77 -47.03
CA LYS A 22 16.75 -20.31 -47.16
C LYS A 22 16.41 -19.74 -45.78
N GLN A 23 17.44 -19.43 -45.00
CA GLN A 23 17.35 -18.46 -43.93
C GLN A 23 16.88 -17.13 -44.51
N ARG A 24 15.60 -16.82 -44.34
CA ARG A 24 15.15 -15.44 -44.26
C ARG A 24 15.56 -14.93 -42.89
N GLU A 25 16.76 -14.40 -42.82
CA GLU A 25 17.09 -13.38 -41.82
C GLU A 25 16.12 -12.21 -42.03
N ASN A 26 14.99 -12.23 -41.33
CA ASN A 26 14.38 -10.98 -40.89
C ASN A 26 15.25 -10.49 -39.75
N THR A 27 16.37 -9.85 -40.11
CA THR A 27 17.06 -8.93 -39.23
C THR A 27 16.09 -7.77 -39.00
N GLU A 28 15.19 -7.91 -38.03
CA GLU A 28 14.76 -6.75 -37.28
C GLU A 28 16.05 -6.15 -36.74
N SER A 29 16.50 -5.11 -37.44
CA SER A 29 17.38 -4.09 -36.91
C SER A 29 16.70 -3.56 -35.65
N SER A 30 16.89 -4.28 -34.55
CA SER A 30 16.88 -3.67 -33.24
C SER A 30 18.05 -2.69 -33.31
N ASN A 31 17.74 -1.45 -33.64
CA ASN A 31 18.58 -0.34 -33.23
C ASN A 31 18.95 -0.65 -31.78
N PRO A 32 20.25 -0.76 -31.43
CA PRO A 32 20.61 -0.89 -30.03
C PRO A 32 19.90 0.26 -29.33
N LYS A 33 19.03 -0.03 -28.35
CA LYS A 33 18.43 1.00 -27.51
C LYS A 33 19.57 1.93 -27.14
N GLU A 34 19.52 3.18 -27.61
CA GLU A 34 20.54 4.16 -27.26
C GLU A 34 20.71 4.07 -25.74
N ALA A 35 21.93 3.78 -25.31
CA ALA A 35 22.21 3.70 -23.89
C ALA A 35 21.79 5.05 -23.29
N PHE A 36 20.87 5.01 -22.32
CA PHE A 36 20.38 6.21 -21.65
C PHE A 36 21.58 7.06 -21.21
N ASN A 37 21.65 8.29 -21.74
CA ASN A 37 22.74 9.22 -21.49
C ASN A 37 22.31 10.23 -20.43
N ASP A 38 22.82 10.08 -19.22
CA ASP A 38 22.49 10.93 -18.09
C ASP A 38 23.52 12.02 -17.79
N SER A 39 24.44 12.28 -18.71
CA SER A 39 25.54 13.23 -18.52
C SER A 39 25.10 14.63 -18.07
N SER A 40 23.89 15.07 -18.41
CA SER A 40 23.30 16.34 -17.95
C SER A 40 22.78 16.33 -16.51
N TYR A 41 22.85 15.20 -15.81
CA TYR A 41 22.28 15.01 -14.47
C TYR A 41 23.25 14.43 -13.45
N VAL A 42 24.32 13.77 -13.89
CA VAL A 42 25.24 13.04 -13.00
C VAL A 42 26.04 14.00 -12.13
N LEU A 43 25.98 13.80 -10.81
CA LEU A 43 26.82 14.50 -9.83
C LEU A 43 27.95 13.61 -9.29
N ASP A 44 27.73 12.30 -9.21
CA ASP A 44 28.75 11.34 -8.81
C ASP A 44 28.71 10.09 -9.72
N PRO A 45 29.62 9.99 -10.71
CA PRO A 45 29.60 8.90 -11.69
C PRO A 45 30.03 7.55 -11.11
N LYS A 46 30.50 7.49 -9.86
CA LYS A 46 30.88 6.23 -9.19
C LYS A 46 29.69 5.34 -8.89
N PHE A 47 28.50 5.94 -8.75
CA PHE A 47 27.26 5.20 -8.58
C PHE A 47 26.66 4.83 -9.94
N PRO A 48 26.10 3.62 -10.09
CA PRO A 48 25.50 3.18 -11.35
C PRO A 48 24.21 3.96 -11.66
N ILE A 49 23.78 3.95 -12.93
CA ILE A 49 22.45 4.42 -13.32
C ILE A 49 21.41 3.64 -12.52
N GLY A 50 20.40 4.35 -12.00
CA GLY A 50 19.40 3.77 -11.09
C GLY A 50 19.76 3.89 -9.60
N ASP A 51 20.95 4.36 -9.22
CA ASP A 51 21.25 4.72 -7.82
C ASP A 51 21.04 6.24 -7.62
N ALA A 52 20.16 6.62 -6.70
CA ALA A 52 19.83 8.02 -6.46
C ALA A 52 21.06 8.87 -6.06
N ARG A 53 22.10 8.26 -5.49
CA ARG A 53 23.36 8.95 -5.15
C ARG A 53 24.13 9.44 -6.38
N ARG A 54 23.94 8.79 -7.54
CA ARG A 54 24.49 9.25 -8.83
C ARG A 54 24.04 10.67 -9.17
N TYR A 55 22.80 10.99 -8.80
CA TYR A 55 22.16 12.31 -8.97
C TYR A 55 22.27 13.17 -7.68
N GLY A 56 23.15 12.75 -6.77
CA GLY A 56 23.51 13.45 -5.53
C GLY A 56 22.45 13.39 -4.42
N VAL A 57 21.54 12.43 -4.45
CA VAL A 57 20.56 12.21 -3.40
C VAL A 57 21.13 11.33 -2.28
N THR A 58 21.13 11.89 -1.08
CA THR A 58 21.36 11.20 0.20
C THR A 58 20.39 11.80 1.22
N ALA A 59 20.31 11.20 2.42
CA ALA A 59 19.50 11.72 3.52
C ALA A 59 19.80 13.21 3.85
N SER A 60 21.05 13.67 3.68
CA SER A 60 21.45 15.05 3.97
C SER A 60 21.37 15.99 2.76
N THR A 61 21.36 15.45 1.53
CA THR A 61 21.48 16.25 0.30
C THR A 61 20.23 16.27 -0.57
N ALA A 62 19.22 15.43 -0.28
CA ALA A 62 18.01 15.29 -1.10
C ALA A 62 17.28 16.63 -1.39
N LYS A 63 17.21 17.52 -0.39
CA LYS A 63 16.58 18.84 -0.51
C LYS A 63 17.45 19.90 -1.17
N LEU A 64 18.75 19.65 -1.34
CA LEU A 64 19.63 20.64 -1.96
C LEU A 64 19.26 20.85 -3.42
N LYS A 65 19.56 22.03 -3.94
CA LYS A 65 19.40 22.34 -5.37
C LYS A 65 20.32 21.44 -6.19
N HIS A 66 19.78 20.86 -7.25
CA HIS A 66 20.53 20.13 -8.25
C HIS A 66 21.16 21.15 -9.21
N PRO A 67 22.49 21.09 -9.47
CA PRO A 67 23.21 22.16 -10.16
C PRO A 67 22.81 22.32 -11.63
N TYR A 68 22.36 21.26 -12.29
CA TYR A 68 22.00 21.30 -13.72
C TYR A 68 20.53 21.64 -13.99
N THR A 69 19.61 21.18 -13.14
CA THR A 69 18.15 21.31 -13.36
C THR A 69 17.54 22.45 -12.55
N GLY A 70 18.22 22.90 -11.51
CA GLY A 70 17.72 23.92 -10.58
C GLY A 70 16.58 23.49 -9.67
N LYS A 71 16.00 22.30 -9.85
CA LYS A 71 15.07 21.67 -8.90
C LYS A 71 15.84 21.10 -7.71
N ASN A 72 15.17 20.64 -6.66
CA ASN A 72 15.86 19.86 -5.63
C ASN A 72 16.31 18.51 -6.21
N ARG A 73 17.34 17.89 -5.60
CA ARG A 73 17.94 16.65 -6.11
C ARG A 73 16.99 15.46 -6.09
N PHE A 74 16.11 15.37 -5.10
CA PHE A 74 15.11 14.30 -5.02
C PHE A 74 14.11 14.38 -6.17
N THR A 75 13.50 15.56 -6.39
CA THR A 75 12.59 15.84 -7.51
C THR A 75 13.28 15.60 -8.85
N THR A 76 14.53 16.04 -9.02
CA THR A 76 15.29 15.75 -10.24
C THR A 76 15.42 14.24 -10.49
N THR A 77 15.64 13.46 -9.42
CA THR A 77 15.75 11.99 -9.52
C THR A 77 14.40 11.34 -9.86
N LEU A 78 13.30 11.83 -9.29
CA LEU A 78 11.95 11.35 -9.64
C LEU A 78 11.57 11.70 -11.09
N ASP A 79 11.88 12.91 -11.54
CA ASP A 79 11.66 13.33 -12.93
C ASP A 79 12.39 12.40 -13.89
N LEU A 80 13.66 12.08 -13.61
CA LEU A 80 14.46 11.13 -14.39
C LEU A 80 13.87 9.72 -14.37
N ALA A 81 13.42 9.25 -13.20
CA ALA A 81 12.80 7.95 -13.06
C ALA A 81 11.57 7.82 -13.97
N GLN A 82 10.70 8.83 -13.96
CA GLN A 82 9.49 8.84 -14.77
C GLN A 82 9.79 9.03 -16.27
N GLU A 83 10.59 10.03 -16.63
CA GLU A 83 10.86 10.40 -18.03
C GLU A 83 11.53 9.27 -18.80
N TYR A 84 12.41 8.51 -18.15
CA TYR A 84 13.20 7.45 -18.78
C TYR A 84 12.81 6.04 -18.32
N GLY A 85 11.77 5.90 -17.49
CA GLY A 85 11.30 4.60 -16.98
C GLY A 85 12.36 3.86 -16.14
N LEU A 86 13.21 4.60 -15.42
CA LEU A 86 14.29 4.04 -14.62
C LEU A 86 13.79 3.61 -13.26
N GLU A 87 14.23 2.44 -12.82
CA GLU A 87 14.12 2.06 -11.43
C GLU A 87 15.17 2.81 -10.60
N MET A 88 14.74 3.58 -9.61
CA MET A 88 15.62 4.36 -8.74
C MET A 88 15.70 3.77 -7.34
N THR A 89 16.89 3.41 -6.91
CA THR A 89 17.19 2.94 -5.55
C THR A 89 17.64 4.09 -4.66
N PHE A 90 16.99 4.23 -3.50
CA PHE A 90 17.29 5.23 -2.49
C PHE A 90 17.97 4.57 -1.28
N PRO A 91 19.13 5.10 -0.83
CA PRO A 91 19.80 4.57 0.35
C PRO A 91 19.02 4.85 1.64
N SER A 92 19.38 4.12 2.69
CA SER A 92 18.83 4.31 4.04
C SER A 92 19.08 5.70 4.59
N GLY A 93 18.18 6.15 5.47
CA GLY A 93 18.35 7.36 6.26
C GLY A 93 17.12 8.25 6.26
N PHE A 94 17.11 9.25 7.14
CA PHE A 94 16.01 10.21 7.25
C PHE A 94 16.23 11.41 6.32
N TYR A 95 15.41 11.53 5.29
CA TYR A 95 15.51 12.55 4.24
C TYR A 95 15.01 13.93 4.67
N LYS A 96 14.48 14.04 5.90
CA LYS A 96 13.96 15.29 6.50
C LYS A 96 12.88 15.96 5.64
N MET A 97 12.17 15.21 4.81
CA MET A 97 11.15 15.71 3.86
C MET A 97 9.93 14.79 3.83
N ASN A 98 8.88 15.24 3.15
CA ASN A 98 7.82 14.35 2.70
C ASN A 98 8.26 13.67 1.40
N LEU A 99 7.84 12.42 1.21
CA LEU A 99 7.85 11.76 -0.09
C LEU A 99 6.53 12.12 -0.78
N ASP A 100 6.62 13.03 -1.75
CA ASP A 100 5.48 13.54 -2.50
C ASP A 100 5.46 12.96 -3.91
N LEU A 101 4.46 12.10 -4.18
CA LEU A 101 4.25 11.43 -5.46
C LEU A 101 2.94 11.86 -6.14
N SER A 102 2.31 12.93 -5.66
CA SER A 102 0.98 13.43 -6.04
C SER A 102 0.79 13.83 -7.51
N SER A 103 1.84 13.88 -8.32
CA SER A 103 1.76 14.23 -9.74
C SER A 103 2.59 13.32 -10.62
N TYR A 104 3.00 12.16 -10.09
CA TYR A 104 3.84 11.22 -10.80
C TYR A 104 3.04 10.03 -11.31
N LYS A 105 3.51 9.46 -12.42
CA LYS A 105 3.03 8.23 -13.01
C LYS A 105 4.21 7.35 -13.38
N ASP A 106 3.95 6.06 -13.55
CA ASP A 106 4.90 5.09 -14.12
C ASP A 106 6.27 5.09 -13.42
N LEU A 107 6.25 5.15 -12.08
CA LEU A 107 7.44 5.19 -11.24
C LEU A 107 7.79 3.81 -10.68
N LYS A 108 9.08 3.50 -10.65
CA LYS A 108 9.64 2.36 -9.93
C LYS A 108 10.73 2.86 -8.99
N LEU A 109 10.46 2.86 -7.70
CA LEU A 109 11.37 3.34 -6.68
C LEU A 109 11.63 2.19 -5.70
N ASN A 110 12.89 1.99 -5.31
CA ASN A 110 13.28 0.99 -4.32
C ASN A 110 13.92 1.68 -3.12
N PHE A 111 13.43 1.41 -1.90
CA PHE A 111 13.86 2.08 -0.68
C PHE A 111 14.53 1.10 0.28
N ASN A 112 15.79 1.38 0.62
CA ASN A 112 16.50 0.59 1.60
C ASN A 112 16.35 1.23 2.99
N ASN A 113 15.22 1.03 3.67
CA ASN A 113 14.93 1.66 4.97
C ASN A 113 15.05 3.20 4.91
N SER A 114 14.48 3.79 3.86
CA SER A 114 14.44 5.24 3.68
C SER A 114 13.30 5.82 4.50
N GLU A 115 13.60 6.86 5.28
CA GLU A 115 12.65 7.46 6.20
C GLU A 115 12.23 8.87 5.74
N PHE A 116 10.93 9.12 5.82
CA PHE A 116 10.28 10.37 5.44
C PHE A 116 9.33 10.82 6.55
N SER A 117 8.99 12.11 6.57
CA SER A 117 7.98 12.62 7.49
C SER A 117 6.60 12.05 7.11
N LEU A 118 6.11 12.41 5.92
CA LEU A 118 4.85 11.95 5.34
C LEU A 118 5.14 11.29 3.99
N ILE A 119 4.37 10.28 3.62
CA ILE A 119 4.31 9.74 2.27
C ILE A 119 2.93 10.06 1.71
N GLN A 120 2.88 10.76 0.58
CA GLN A 120 1.64 11.16 -0.06
C GLN A 120 1.61 10.78 -1.54
N ILE A 121 0.50 10.16 -1.94
CA ILE A 121 0.18 9.73 -3.31
C ILE A 121 -1.26 10.20 -3.56
N VAL A 122 -1.41 11.50 -3.79
CA VAL A 122 -2.72 12.17 -3.74
C VAL A 122 -2.93 13.00 -5.00
N GLN A 123 -4.04 12.84 -5.71
CA GLN A 123 -4.47 13.87 -6.65
C GLN A 123 -4.94 15.10 -5.86
N MET A 124 -4.19 16.20 -5.93
CA MET A 124 -4.50 17.40 -5.12
C MET A 124 -5.70 18.19 -5.67
N ASN A 125 -6.00 18.05 -6.96
CA ASN A 125 -7.19 18.58 -7.63
C ASN A 125 -7.32 17.98 -9.04
N ASP A 126 -8.52 18.10 -9.63
CA ASP A 126 -8.88 17.57 -10.94
C ASP A 126 -8.02 18.07 -12.11
N SER A 127 -7.29 19.20 -11.94
CA SER A 127 -6.39 19.72 -12.98
C SER A 127 -5.01 19.05 -12.96
N LEU A 128 -4.66 18.34 -11.90
CA LEU A 128 -3.40 17.60 -11.79
C LEU A 128 -3.55 16.15 -12.22
N PRO A 129 -2.48 15.52 -12.74
CA PRO A 129 -2.55 14.11 -13.13
C PRO A 129 -2.84 13.20 -11.92
N ILE A 130 -3.79 12.26 -12.09
CA ILE A 130 -3.99 11.11 -11.20
C ILE A 130 -2.66 10.36 -11.02
N PRO A 131 -2.17 10.18 -9.78
CA PRO A 131 -1.02 9.31 -9.52
C PRO A 131 -1.33 7.88 -9.95
N LYS A 132 -0.49 7.30 -10.81
CA LYS A 132 -0.80 5.99 -11.40
C LYS A 132 0.43 5.14 -11.70
N ASN A 133 0.32 3.81 -11.56
CA ASN A 133 1.38 2.86 -11.90
C ASN A 133 2.67 3.15 -11.12
N ILE A 134 2.59 3.21 -9.79
CA ILE A 134 3.72 3.51 -8.93
C ILE A 134 4.08 2.27 -8.12
N THR A 135 5.33 1.82 -8.23
CA THR A 135 5.89 0.72 -7.43
C THR A 135 6.91 1.28 -6.44
N LEU A 136 6.68 1.03 -5.16
CA LEU A 136 7.56 1.38 -4.04
C LEU A 136 8.10 0.09 -3.43
N GLY A 137 9.23 -0.37 -3.95
CA GLY A 137 9.94 -1.55 -3.48
C GLY A 137 10.72 -1.30 -2.19
N GLY A 138 11.04 -2.38 -1.47
CA GLY A 138 11.79 -2.34 -0.21
C GLY A 138 10.98 -1.80 0.97
N THR A 139 11.67 -1.18 1.94
CA THR A 139 11.06 -0.70 3.19
C THR A 139 11.09 0.82 3.27
N LEU A 140 9.89 1.39 3.35
CA LEU A 140 9.64 2.79 3.64
C LEU A 140 9.28 2.98 5.12
N VAL A 141 9.69 4.13 5.66
CA VAL A 141 9.29 4.54 7.01
C VAL A 141 8.67 5.94 6.97
N ALA A 142 7.47 6.09 7.53
CA ALA A 142 6.81 7.38 7.69
C ALA A 142 6.66 7.74 9.18
N PHE A 143 6.89 9.02 9.51
CA PHE A 143 6.73 9.54 10.88
C PHE A 143 5.38 10.22 11.15
N ASP A 144 4.60 10.38 10.09
CA ASP A 144 3.30 11.00 10.09
C ASP A 144 2.28 10.01 9.53
N ARG A 145 2.19 9.84 8.21
CA ARG A 145 1.17 9.00 7.57
C ARG A 145 1.61 8.48 6.21
N LEU A 146 0.94 7.42 5.74
CA LEU A 146 0.79 7.10 4.33
C LEU A 146 -0.60 7.59 3.88
N ALA A 147 -0.65 8.56 2.97
CA ALA A 147 -1.90 9.09 2.42
C ALA A 147 -2.01 8.77 0.93
N ILE A 148 -3.04 8.04 0.56
CA ILE A 148 -3.36 7.66 -0.82
C ILE A 148 -4.76 8.18 -1.14
N THR A 149 -4.93 8.93 -2.21
CA THR A 149 -6.22 9.52 -2.59
C THR A 149 -6.26 9.71 -4.09
N GLU A 150 -7.32 9.25 -4.74
CA GLU A 150 -7.47 9.31 -6.20
C GLU A 150 -6.23 8.80 -6.93
N ALA A 151 -5.74 7.64 -6.50
CA ALA A 151 -4.55 7.00 -7.06
C ALA A 151 -4.90 5.62 -7.61
N GLN A 152 -4.21 5.21 -8.67
CA GLN A 152 -4.50 3.96 -9.38
C GLN A 152 -3.27 3.07 -9.52
N ASN A 153 -3.41 1.77 -9.27
CA ASN A 153 -2.34 0.79 -9.47
C ASN A 153 -1.05 1.19 -8.72
N ILE A 154 -1.14 1.19 -7.39
CA ILE A 154 -0.04 1.53 -6.48
C ILE A 154 0.39 0.23 -5.79
N ILE A 155 1.69 -0.08 -5.86
CA ILE A 155 2.26 -1.29 -5.26
C ILE A 155 3.32 -0.87 -4.24
N ILE A 156 3.22 -1.34 -3.01
CA ILE A 156 4.14 -1.03 -1.91
C ILE A 156 4.60 -2.34 -1.28
N ASP A 157 5.91 -2.58 -1.23
CA ASP A 157 6.46 -3.77 -0.58
C ASP A 157 6.28 -3.70 0.94
N SER A 158 6.82 -2.67 1.59
CA SER A 158 6.78 -2.56 3.05
C SER A 158 6.73 -1.11 3.50
N ILE A 159 5.79 -0.80 4.37
CA ILE A 159 5.64 0.51 4.99
C ILE A 159 5.50 0.38 6.51
N ILE A 160 6.38 1.08 7.24
CA ILE A 160 6.36 1.17 8.70
C ILE A 160 6.02 2.61 9.08
N ILE A 161 4.93 2.79 9.82
CA ILE A 161 4.45 4.08 10.29
C ILE A 161 4.67 4.15 11.80
N LYS A 162 5.39 5.18 12.28
CA LYS A 162 5.75 5.32 13.71
C LYS A 162 5.87 6.77 14.14
N SER A 163 5.51 7.10 15.36
CA SER A 163 5.65 8.47 15.86
C SER A 163 7.10 8.84 16.21
N ASP A 164 7.54 10.01 15.74
CA ASP A 164 8.76 10.69 16.21
C ASP A 164 8.57 12.20 16.03
N LYS A 165 8.46 12.95 17.13
CA LYS A 165 8.20 14.40 17.09
C LYS A 165 9.32 15.22 16.46
N GLN A 166 10.54 14.69 16.38
CA GLN A 166 11.66 15.38 15.73
C GLN A 166 11.70 15.11 14.22
N LYS A 167 11.18 13.96 13.80
CA LYS A 167 11.18 13.55 12.39
C LYS A 167 9.85 13.80 11.67
N ASN A 168 8.76 13.96 12.41
CA ASN A 168 7.50 14.47 11.89
C ASN A 168 7.59 16.00 11.74
N LEU A 169 7.46 16.51 10.52
CA LEU A 169 7.54 17.95 10.21
C LEU A 169 6.42 18.79 10.84
N LEU A 170 5.33 18.15 11.31
CA LEU A 170 4.24 18.77 12.06
C LEU A 170 4.42 18.64 13.59
N SER A 171 5.52 18.03 14.03
CA SER A 171 5.87 17.73 15.42
C SER A 171 4.78 16.94 16.16
N GLY A 172 4.01 16.13 15.42
CA GLY A 172 2.90 15.32 15.92
C GLY A 172 3.28 13.85 16.14
N ARG A 173 2.30 13.09 16.61
CA ARG A 173 2.31 11.62 16.49
C ARG A 173 1.83 11.24 15.09
N SER A 174 1.97 9.98 14.74
CA SER A 174 1.51 9.46 13.46
C SER A 174 -0.02 9.52 13.34
N ARG A 175 -0.48 9.72 12.10
CA ARG A 175 -1.89 9.67 11.67
C ARG A 175 -2.23 8.39 10.89
N GLY A 176 -1.44 7.32 11.04
CA GLY A 176 -1.72 6.00 10.47
C GLY A 176 -1.58 5.91 8.94
N CYS A 177 -2.34 5.00 8.34
CA CYS A 177 -2.46 4.79 6.90
C CYS A 177 -3.88 5.14 6.47
N HIS A 178 -4.00 5.95 5.43
CA HIS A 178 -5.29 6.38 4.89
C HIS A 178 -5.33 6.16 3.39
N ILE A 179 -6.14 5.19 2.95
CA ILE A 179 -6.46 4.93 1.55
C ILE A 179 -7.85 5.50 1.33
N TYR A 180 -7.91 6.64 0.65
CA TYR A 180 -9.09 7.48 0.64
C TYR A 180 -9.78 7.50 -0.73
N HIS A 181 -10.81 8.33 -0.87
CA HIS A 181 -11.71 8.38 -2.03
C HIS A 181 -11.01 8.23 -3.39
N GLY A 182 -11.67 7.52 -4.30
CA GLY A 182 -11.25 7.34 -5.69
C GLY A 182 -9.98 6.52 -5.89
N SER A 183 -9.48 5.86 -4.83
CA SER A 183 -8.33 4.98 -4.93
C SER A 183 -8.73 3.59 -5.46
N GLU A 184 -7.98 3.08 -6.43
CA GLU A 184 -8.26 1.80 -7.09
C GLU A 184 -6.96 1.01 -7.28
N ASP A 185 -7.02 -0.32 -7.11
CA ASP A 185 -5.88 -1.23 -7.28
C ASP A 185 -4.67 -0.85 -6.41
N ILE A 186 -4.89 -0.77 -5.09
CA ILE A 186 -3.82 -0.47 -4.13
C ILE A 186 -3.34 -1.77 -3.51
N LYS A 187 -2.05 -2.08 -3.63
CA LYS A 187 -1.44 -3.30 -3.10
C LYS A 187 -0.33 -2.96 -2.13
N ILE A 188 -0.42 -3.49 -0.91
CA ILE A 188 0.60 -3.34 0.12
C ILE A 188 0.97 -4.73 0.62
N LYS A 189 2.22 -5.14 0.50
CA LYS A 189 2.63 -6.44 1.03
C LYS A 189 2.70 -6.40 2.57
N TYR A 190 3.35 -5.40 3.15
CA TYR A 190 3.45 -5.27 4.60
C TYR A 190 3.13 -3.85 5.09
N LEU A 191 2.10 -3.72 5.92
CA LEU A 191 1.73 -2.48 6.63
C LEU A 191 1.91 -2.65 8.13
N GLN A 192 2.81 -1.86 8.74
CA GLN A 192 2.97 -1.81 10.18
C GLN A 192 2.68 -0.41 10.72
N VAL A 193 1.77 -0.30 11.68
CA VAL A 193 1.50 0.94 12.43
C VAL A 193 1.92 0.73 13.88
N ASN A 194 3.03 1.36 14.26
CA ASN A 194 3.56 1.25 15.62
C ASN A 194 2.77 2.09 16.63
N ASP A 195 2.22 3.20 16.16
CA ASP A 195 1.58 4.20 16.99
C ASP A 195 0.66 5.07 16.13
N LEU A 196 -0.49 5.46 16.66
CA LEU A 196 -1.37 6.49 16.10
C LEU A 196 -1.80 7.44 17.22
N GLY A 197 -1.68 8.74 16.98
CA GLY A 197 -2.04 9.79 17.93
C GLY A 197 -3.47 10.30 17.81
N SER A 198 -3.95 10.89 18.90
CA SER A 198 -5.27 11.54 18.97
C SER A 198 -5.22 12.98 19.48
N ASP A 199 -4.31 13.82 18.96
CA ASP A 199 -4.31 15.26 19.27
C ASP A 199 -5.64 15.90 18.85
N PRO A 200 -6.32 16.65 19.74
CA PRO A 200 -7.68 17.13 19.49
C PRO A 200 -7.78 18.14 18.35
N ILE A 201 -6.67 18.78 17.96
CA ILE A 201 -6.66 19.78 16.89
C ILE A 201 -6.02 19.20 15.63
N LYS A 202 -4.83 18.60 15.76
CA LYS A 202 -4.03 18.14 14.62
C LYS A 202 -4.56 16.84 14.02
N ASP A 203 -5.17 15.99 14.85
CA ASP A 203 -5.60 14.66 14.45
C ASP A 203 -7.13 14.57 14.31
N LYS A 204 -7.87 15.68 14.23
CA LYS A 204 -9.35 15.67 14.20
C LYS A 204 -9.98 14.80 13.11
N TYR A 205 -9.27 14.56 12.00
CA TYR A 205 -9.69 13.70 10.87
C TYR A 205 -8.96 12.34 10.82
N THR A 206 -8.28 11.94 11.90
CA THR A 206 -7.52 10.69 11.97
C THR A 206 -8.35 9.64 12.68
N HIS A 207 -9.12 8.80 11.99
CA HIS A 207 -10.07 7.92 12.67
C HIS A 207 -9.47 6.57 13.09
N ALA A 208 -8.63 5.96 12.26
CA ALA A 208 -8.12 4.61 12.45
C ALA A 208 -6.63 4.48 12.11
N ALA A 209 -5.96 3.45 12.64
CA ALA A 209 -4.58 3.13 12.26
C ALA A 209 -4.47 2.75 10.78
N LEU A 210 -5.47 2.04 10.27
CA LEU A 210 -5.76 1.91 8.85
C LEU A 210 -7.19 2.37 8.60
N ALA A 211 -7.36 3.40 7.78
CA ALA A 211 -8.65 3.83 7.26
C ALA A 211 -8.69 3.57 5.74
N ILE A 212 -9.73 2.87 5.30
CA ILE A 212 -10.10 2.67 3.90
C ILE A 212 -11.54 3.18 3.75
N ASP A 213 -11.69 4.42 3.29
CA ASP A 213 -12.99 5.10 3.19
C ASP A 213 -12.99 6.20 2.12
N GLY A 214 -14.14 6.78 1.79
CA GLY A 214 -14.22 7.75 0.70
C GLY A 214 -15.61 8.22 0.27
N TRP A 215 -16.65 8.09 1.11
CA TRP A 215 -18.06 8.47 0.94
C TRP A 215 -18.51 8.77 -0.51
N ASN A 216 -19.36 7.89 -1.07
CA ASN A 216 -19.82 7.89 -2.47
C ASN A 216 -18.74 7.59 -3.52
N ASN A 217 -17.47 7.59 -3.14
CA ASN A 217 -16.36 7.21 -4.00
C ASN A 217 -15.34 6.37 -3.21
N ASN A 218 -15.86 5.36 -2.48
CA ASN A 218 -15.05 4.50 -1.64
C ASN A 218 -13.98 3.74 -2.44
N PRO A 219 -12.83 3.41 -1.84
CA PRO A 219 -11.78 2.65 -2.50
C PRO A 219 -12.28 1.32 -3.08
N VAL A 220 -11.60 0.86 -4.13
CA VAL A 220 -11.90 -0.41 -4.80
C VAL A 220 -10.63 -1.23 -4.95
N ASN A 221 -10.71 -2.54 -4.71
CA ASN A 221 -9.60 -3.47 -4.90
C ASN A 221 -8.31 -3.07 -4.13
N VAL A 222 -8.46 -2.83 -2.82
CA VAL A 222 -7.34 -2.69 -1.89
C VAL A 222 -6.92 -4.09 -1.43
N GLN A 223 -5.64 -4.41 -1.63
CA GLN A 223 -5.04 -5.68 -1.25
C GLN A 223 -3.91 -5.44 -0.26
N ILE A 224 -3.98 -6.04 0.93
CA ILE A 224 -2.91 -5.95 1.94
C ILE A 224 -2.57 -7.34 2.46
N GLU A 225 -1.36 -7.85 2.19
CA GLU A 225 -0.99 -9.22 2.58
C GLU A 225 -0.85 -9.36 4.10
N GLU A 226 -0.17 -8.41 4.75
CA GLU A 226 0.04 -8.43 6.19
C GLU A 226 -0.17 -7.03 6.81
N ILE A 227 -0.98 -6.98 7.88
CA ILE A 227 -1.21 -5.78 8.69
C ILE A 227 -0.81 -6.07 10.14
N TYR A 228 0.05 -5.21 10.69
CA TYR A 228 0.40 -5.22 12.10
C TYR A 228 0.21 -3.85 12.77
N ILE A 229 -0.82 -3.73 13.60
CA ILE A 229 -1.10 -2.55 14.41
C ILE A 229 -0.64 -2.83 15.85
N LYS A 230 0.46 -2.21 16.25
CA LYS A 230 0.99 -2.36 17.62
C LYS A 230 0.19 -1.58 18.65
N SER A 231 -0.22 -0.37 18.28
CA SER A 231 -0.94 0.53 19.17
C SER A 231 -1.64 1.62 18.38
N THR A 232 -2.87 1.92 18.76
CA THR A 232 -3.63 3.07 18.24
C THR A 232 -4.41 3.73 19.37
N ASP A 233 -4.38 5.06 19.40
CA ASP A 233 -5.22 5.83 20.32
C ASP A 233 -6.71 5.70 20.00
N ARG A 234 -7.07 5.37 18.74
CA ARG A 234 -8.43 5.39 18.20
C ARG A 234 -8.81 4.01 17.63
N HIS A 235 -9.54 3.96 16.51
CA HIS A 235 -9.86 2.69 15.86
C HIS A 235 -8.60 1.98 15.36
N GLY A 236 -8.63 0.64 15.33
CA GLY A 236 -7.60 -0.16 14.67
C GLY A 236 -7.74 -0.04 13.15
N ILE A 237 -8.77 -0.67 12.61
CA ILE A 237 -9.08 -0.67 11.19
C ILE A 237 -10.51 -0.18 10.99
N TYR A 238 -10.69 0.75 10.04
CA TYR A 238 -11.99 1.12 9.49
C TYR A 238 -11.97 0.85 7.99
N ILE A 239 -12.96 0.10 7.49
CA ILE A 239 -13.01 -0.34 6.10
C ILE A 239 -14.42 -0.23 5.50
N THR A 240 -14.49 0.45 4.36
CA THR A 240 -15.64 0.56 3.46
C THR A 240 -15.18 0.29 2.03
N GLY A 241 -16.12 0.18 1.07
CA GLY A 241 -15.77 0.00 -0.34
C GLY A 241 -16.07 -1.38 -0.85
N LYS A 242 -15.24 -1.92 -1.74
CA LYS A 242 -15.47 -3.25 -2.32
C LYS A 242 -14.25 -3.91 -2.93
N ASP A 243 -14.38 -5.21 -3.15
CA ASP A 243 -13.40 -6.07 -3.82
C ASP A 243 -12.05 -6.11 -3.07
N HIS A 244 -12.07 -5.92 -1.75
CA HIS A 244 -10.85 -5.88 -0.92
C HIS A 244 -10.38 -7.29 -0.55
N LEU A 245 -9.06 -7.47 -0.52
CA LEU A 245 -8.43 -8.72 -0.11
C LEU A 245 -7.33 -8.44 0.92
N ILE A 246 -7.61 -8.79 2.17
CA ILE A 246 -6.69 -8.57 3.29
C ILE A 246 -6.27 -9.94 3.81
N GLY A 247 -4.96 -10.17 3.97
CA GLY A 247 -4.42 -11.42 4.49
C GLY A 247 -4.43 -11.44 6.01
N ASP A 248 -3.24 -11.51 6.61
CA ASP A 248 -3.07 -11.64 8.05
C ASP A 248 -3.10 -10.29 8.76
N VAL A 249 -3.97 -10.18 9.78
CA VAL A 249 -4.13 -8.98 10.60
C VAL A 249 -3.84 -9.28 12.07
N ILE A 250 -2.95 -8.50 12.66
CA ILE A 250 -2.69 -8.50 14.11
C ILE A 250 -2.91 -7.10 14.67
N ILE A 251 -3.75 -6.98 15.69
CA ILE A 251 -3.98 -5.74 16.43
C ILE A 251 -3.65 -5.98 17.90
N ASP A 252 -2.54 -5.42 18.38
CA ASP A 252 -2.05 -5.65 19.74
C ASP A 252 -2.75 -4.78 20.79
N ARG A 253 -3.07 -3.52 20.43
CA ARG A 253 -3.62 -2.55 21.38
C ARG A 253 -4.38 -1.44 20.67
N PHE A 254 -5.59 -1.13 21.12
CA PHE A 254 -6.47 -0.18 20.45
C PHE A 254 -7.34 0.66 21.40
N GLY A 255 -7.82 1.79 20.90
CA GLY A 255 -8.68 2.73 21.62
C GLY A 255 -8.06 3.27 22.92
N VAL A 256 -6.74 3.44 23.00
CA VAL A 256 -6.08 3.82 24.26
C VAL A 256 -6.00 5.33 24.52
N GLY A 257 -6.39 6.14 23.54
CA GLY A 257 -6.33 7.60 23.58
C GLY A 257 -7.70 8.25 23.69
N SER A 258 -7.91 9.34 22.93
CA SER A 258 -9.05 10.24 23.12
C SER A 258 -9.87 10.46 21.85
N SER A 259 -11.19 10.62 22.03
CA SER A 259 -12.13 11.09 21.01
C SER A 259 -12.34 12.59 21.01
N GLU A 260 -11.66 13.31 21.92
CA GLU A 260 -11.72 14.77 22.00
C GLU A 260 -11.29 15.41 20.67
N GLY A 261 -12.13 16.35 20.19
CA GLY A 261 -11.87 17.07 18.94
C GLY A 261 -12.03 16.24 17.66
N MET A 262 -12.47 14.97 17.73
CA MET A 262 -12.76 14.19 16.53
C MET A 262 -13.92 14.77 15.73
N ASP A 263 -13.70 14.97 14.44
CA ASP A 263 -14.73 15.24 13.46
C ASP A 263 -15.39 13.92 13.01
N GLY A 264 -16.62 14.04 12.48
CA GLY A 264 -17.38 12.91 11.99
C GLY A 264 -16.60 12.08 10.95
N MET A 265 -16.86 10.77 10.95
CA MET A 265 -16.23 9.82 10.05
C MET A 265 -17.13 9.54 8.85
N GLN A 266 -16.53 9.34 7.68
CA GLN A 266 -17.29 9.06 6.47
C GLN A 266 -18.03 7.72 6.57
N ASP A 267 -19.21 7.65 5.95
CA ASP A 267 -20.09 6.48 5.92
C ASP A 267 -20.68 6.01 7.28
N ALA A 268 -20.25 6.57 8.40
CA ALA A 268 -20.75 6.28 9.76
C ALA A 268 -21.83 7.28 10.23
N GLN A 269 -22.59 6.91 11.26
CA GLN A 269 -23.50 7.85 11.92
C GLN A 269 -22.74 8.78 12.86
N LEU A 270 -23.22 10.01 13.00
CA LEU A 270 -22.60 11.00 13.88
C LEU A 270 -22.56 10.50 15.33
N GLY A 271 -21.37 10.46 15.92
CA GLY A 271 -21.11 10.02 17.29
C GLY A 271 -20.44 8.65 17.36
N GLU A 272 -20.64 7.79 16.36
CA GLU A 272 -20.03 6.44 16.34
C GLU A 272 -18.51 6.47 16.17
N GLU A 273 -17.97 7.55 15.59
CA GLU A 273 -16.53 7.79 15.47
C GLU A 273 -15.83 7.92 16.83
N LYS A 274 -16.60 8.15 17.91
CA LYS A 274 -16.08 8.34 19.26
C LYS A 274 -16.06 7.04 20.07
N GLU A 275 -16.66 5.97 19.55
CA GLU A 275 -16.71 4.66 20.18
C GLU A 275 -15.69 3.73 19.51
N PHE A 276 -14.47 3.73 20.05
CA PHE A 276 -13.35 3.02 19.42
C PHE A 276 -13.58 1.51 19.30
N LYS A 277 -13.09 0.98 18.17
CA LYS A 277 -13.24 -0.42 17.73
C LYS A 277 -11.88 -0.93 17.23
N ALA A 278 -11.55 -2.20 17.43
CA ALA A 278 -10.35 -2.77 16.81
C ALA A 278 -10.56 -2.93 15.30
N LEU A 279 -11.70 -3.51 14.90
CA LEU A 279 -12.13 -3.67 13.52
C LEU A 279 -13.51 -3.06 13.33
N TRP A 280 -13.69 -2.22 12.31
CA TRP A 280 -15.00 -1.71 11.92
C TRP A 280 -15.20 -1.86 10.42
N ILE A 281 -16.15 -2.71 10.05
CA ILE A 281 -16.55 -2.96 8.67
C ILE A 281 -17.90 -2.30 8.44
N ASN A 282 -17.98 -1.42 7.45
CA ASN A 282 -19.21 -0.69 7.13
C ASN A 282 -19.33 -0.52 5.60
N LYS A 283 -20.47 -0.91 5.02
CA LYS A 283 -20.76 -0.83 3.58
C LYS A 283 -19.56 -1.31 2.73
N CYS A 284 -19.01 -2.45 3.13
CA CYS A 284 -17.89 -3.10 2.47
C CYS A 284 -18.40 -4.39 1.82
N TYR A 285 -18.18 -4.54 0.52
CA TYR A 285 -18.83 -5.57 -0.28
C TYR A 285 -17.82 -6.44 -1.01
N ASP A 286 -18.17 -7.72 -1.24
CA ASP A 286 -17.37 -8.65 -2.04
C ASP A 286 -15.90 -8.68 -1.59
N SER A 287 -15.68 -8.66 -0.28
CA SER A 287 -14.37 -8.43 0.33
C SER A 287 -14.03 -9.52 1.35
N PHE A 288 -12.75 -9.69 1.62
CA PHE A 288 -12.26 -10.78 2.47
C PHE A 288 -11.12 -10.34 3.39
N ILE A 289 -11.15 -10.80 4.65
CA ILE A 289 -9.98 -10.90 5.54
C ILE A 289 -9.69 -12.38 5.77
N GLU A 290 -8.45 -12.82 5.54
CA GLU A 290 -8.04 -14.21 5.77
C GLU A 290 -8.02 -14.55 7.26
N ASN A 291 -7.17 -13.87 8.02
CA ASN A 291 -7.06 -14.08 9.46
C ASN A 291 -6.98 -12.74 10.19
N ILE A 292 -7.73 -12.61 11.29
CA ILE A 292 -7.59 -11.49 12.21
C ILE A 292 -7.45 -11.97 13.65
N THR A 293 -6.39 -11.49 14.31
CA THR A 293 -6.18 -11.64 15.75
C THR A 293 -6.27 -10.26 16.42
N ILE A 294 -7.25 -10.11 17.31
CA ILE A 294 -7.43 -8.91 18.14
C ILE A 294 -6.98 -9.24 19.55
N ASN A 295 -6.01 -8.49 20.06
CA ASN A 295 -5.55 -8.58 21.43
C ASN A 295 -6.16 -7.45 22.27
N GLU A 296 -6.95 -7.83 23.27
CA GLU A 296 -7.65 -6.88 24.13
C GLU A 296 -6.82 -6.44 25.34
N LYS A 297 -5.64 -7.04 25.53
CA LYS A 297 -4.74 -6.67 26.63
C LYS A 297 -4.34 -5.21 26.51
N ASP A 298 -4.57 -4.46 27.59
CA ASP A 298 -4.26 -3.03 27.70
C ASP A 298 -5.02 -2.13 26.69
N SER A 299 -6.04 -2.66 26.01
CA SER A 299 -6.97 -1.91 25.17
C SER A 299 -8.07 -1.26 26.01
N LYS A 300 -8.59 -0.11 25.55
CA LYS A 300 -9.63 0.66 26.28
C LYS A 300 -10.84 1.04 25.40
N ALA A 301 -10.87 0.49 24.20
CA ALA A 301 -12.00 0.60 23.30
C ALA A 301 -13.28 -0.02 23.89
N LYS A 302 -14.41 0.32 23.30
CA LYS A 302 -15.72 -0.20 23.69
C LYS A 302 -16.02 -1.55 23.03
N TYR A 303 -15.50 -1.75 21.81
CA TYR A 303 -15.78 -2.93 21.01
C TYR A 303 -14.51 -3.51 20.39
N ASN A 304 -14.44 -4.84 20.25
CA ASN A 304 -13.37 -5.48 19.48
C ASN A 304 -13.67 -5.41 17.99
N ALA A 305 -14.94 -5.61 17.61
CA ALA A 305 -15.40 -5.46 16.26
C ALA A 305 -16.77 -4.75 16.21
N HIS A 306 -16.99 -4.00 15.13
CA HIS A 306 -18.31 -3.49 14.73
C HIS A 306 -18.59 -3.96 13.30
N PHE A 307 -19.54 -4.87 13.19
CA PHE A 307 -20.09 -5.37 11.92
C PHE A 307 -21.32 -4.53 11.60
N ASP A 308 -21.07 -3.42 10.94
CA ASP A 308 -22.07 -2.40 10.62
C ASP A 308 -22.86 -2.78 9.35
N ALA A 309 -23.63 -1.83 8.81
CA ALA A 309 -24.49 -1.99 7.66
C ALA A 309 -23.76 -2.63 6.46
N GLY A 310 -24.39 -3.62 5.84
CA GLY A 310 -23.87 -4.30 4.65
C GLY A 310 -24.95 -4.95 3.81
N ASP A 311 -24.53 -5.88 2.95
CA ASP A 311 -25.42 -6.67 2.10
C ASP A 311 -25.00 -8.14 2.15
N LYS A 312 -25.86 -9.01 2.69
CA LYS A 312 -25.59 -10.46 2.82
C LYS A 312 -25.42 -11.17 1.48
N THR A 313 -25.89 -10.58 0.38
CA THR A 313 -25.70 -11.13 -0.98
C THR A 313 -24.33 -10.77 -1.59
N ARG A 314 -23.63 -9.81 -0.98
CA ARG A 314 -22.31 -9.32 -1.38
C ARG A 314 -21.43 -9.17 -0.13
N PRO A 315 -21.16 -10.29 0.57
CA PRO A 315 -20.68 -10.24 1.94
C PRO A 315 -19.27 -9.69 2.06
N PHE A 316 -18.94 -9.24 3.27
CA PHE A 316 -17.57 -9.16 3.75
C PHE A 316 -17.27 -10.43 4.54
N THR A 317 -16.37 -11.27 4.06
CA THR A 317 -16.08 -12.54 4.72
C THR A 317 -14.80 -12.44 5.56
N ILE A 318 -14.84 -12.99 6.77
CA ILE A 318 -13.68 -13.17 7.65
C ILE A 318 -13.44 -14.67 7.76
N GLY A 319 -12.27 -15.14 7.32
CA GLY A 319 -11.89 -16.55 7.40
C GLY A 319 -11.77 -17.01 8.85
N ASN A 320 -10.79 -16.46 9.58
CA ASN A 320 -10.57 -16.72 10.99
C ASN A 320 -10.65 -15.43 11.83
N PHE A 321 -11.58 -15.38 12.78
CA PHE A 321 -11.72 -14.29 13.74
C PHE A 321 -11.34 -14.76 15.15
N LYS A 322 -10.22 -14.24 15.67
CA LYS A 322 -9.70 -14.61 16.99
C LYS A 322 -9.55 -13.42 17.91
N VAL A 323 -10.15 -13.49 19.10
CA VAL A 323 -9.92 -12.54 20.19
C VAL A 323 -9.08 -13.20 21.27
N ILE A 324 -8.01 -12.52 21.71
CA ILE A 324 -7.15 -13.00 22.79
C ILE A 324 -7.09 -11.98 23.93
N ASN A 325 -6.83 -12.50 25.15
CA ASN A 325 -6.91 -11.73 26.39
C ASN A 325 -8.28 -11.07 26.60
N ASP A 326 -9.33 -11.80 26.17
CA ASP A 326 -10.75 -11.48 26.23
C ASP A 326 -11.13 -10.74 27.52
N ASN A 327 -11.50 -9.47 27.34
CA ASN A 327 -11.91 -8.55 28.36
C ASN A 327 -13.44 -8.45 28.30
N PRO A 328 -14.17 -8.86 29.36
CA PRO A 328 -15.63 -8.92 29.37
C PRO A 328 -16.34 -7.55 29.31
N LYS A 329 -15.59 -6.47 29.05
CA LYS A 329 -16.09 -5.11 28.85
C LYS A 329 -15.97 -4.64 27.39
N ILE A 330 -15.36 -5.44 26.53
CA ILE A 330 -15.12 -5.17 25.13
C ILE A 330 -15.93 -6.20 24.35
N ASP A 331 -17.05 -5.77 23.78
CA ASP A 331 -17.96 -6.67 23.08
C ASP A 331 -17.76 -6.62 21.57
N THR A 332 -18.36 -7.56 20.85
CA THR A 332 -18.61 -7.44 19.42
C THR A 332 -19.98 -6.77 19.21
N LEU A 333 -20.02 -5.72 18.38
CA LEU A 333 -21.27 -5.07 17.97
C LEU A 333 -21.64 -5.52 16.55
N GLU A 334 -22.83 -6.05 16.37
CA GLU A 334 -23.34 -6.50 15.06
C GLU A 334 -24.72 -5.87 14.80
N GLU A 335 -24.86 -5.19 13.66
CA GLU A 335 -26.13 -4.61 13.22
C GLU A 335 -27.01 -5.66 12.53
N GLU A 336 -28.33 -5.54 12.65
CA GLU A 336 -29.27 -6.51 12.06
C GLU A 336 -29.10 -6.69 10.54
N ASN A 337 -28.72 -5.61 9.86
CA ASN A 337 -28.48 -5.55 8.42
C ASN A 337 -27.00 -5.73 8.05
N SER A 338 -26.18 -6.30 8.94
CA SER A 338 -24.79 -6.57 8.60
C SER A 338 -24.67 -7.56 7.44
N GLY A 339 -23.67 -7.32 6.59
CA GLY A 339 -23.24 -8.21 5.52
C GLY A 339 -21.99 -9.03 5.87
N VAL A 340 -21.52 -8.97 7.12
CA VAL A 340 -20.32 -9.70 7.55
C VAL A 340 -20.63 -11.18 7.77
N VAL A 341 -19.75 -12.06 7.30
CA VAL A 341 -19.83 -13.51 7.50
C VAL A 341 -18.50 -13.99 8.07
N ILE A 342 -18.53 -14.71 9.20
CA ILE A 342 -17.34 -15.34 9.79
C ILE A 342 -17.39 -16.84 9.48
N GLU A 343 -16.38 -17.37 8.81
CA GLU A 343 -16.32 -18.80 8.46
C GLU A 343 -15.94 -19.67 9.66
N ILE A 344 -14.90 -19.26 10.40
CA ILE A 344 -14.41 -19.96 11.59
C ILE A 344 -14.37 -18.98 12.76
N MET A 345 -15.13 -19.32 13.81
CA MET A 345 -15.03 -18.69 15.13
C MET A 345 -14.32 -19.66 16.08
N ASP A 346 -13.11 -19.31 16.52
CA ASP A 346 -12.32 -20.06 17.51
C ASP A 346 -12.36 -19.42 18.90
#